data_AF-A0A260VXC7-F1
#
_entry.id   AF-A0A260VXC7-F1
#
_cell.length_a   1.000
_cell.length_b   1.000
_cell.length_c   1.000
_cell.angle_alpha   90.00
_cell.angle_beta   90.00
_cell.angle_gamma   90.00
#
_symmetry.space_group_name_H-M   'P 1'
#
loop_
_entity.id
_entity.type
_entity.pdbx_description
1 polymer ?
#
loop_
_entity_poly.entity_id
_entity_poly.type
_entity_poly.pdbx_seq_one_letter_code
_entity_poly.pdbx_strand_id
1 'polypeptide(L)'
;MSVHHKAAGDPPGPFDQGGRPLRIVLDVAPDKRRIEEWIDPPLDMPDPETFLWSLTEDDSIDRYWIGTANDPADAGRVLIPPGPLAPDAHDYLEFSTIDGPGRRTGHAIWPYSTYEKIALRDAGAQGVSAGQWLKELLVAKASSTMPADLLATTNPRILSSQATDITNAHPYSAAEAVGVVGLYLRNKGKYPVIGPDQLVLDERSTFLLAVEELLPSWRVWASELSQHSRTTGNDTAALLAQTVRERIIRMLRCRDQLLIASVATQTNNTADRTVEFLDYFLVNLVGAFDAAARAAHLVYDLPKNERRQAGWQNRQWLKKLGNAKLTALFKRRSDGYRMFEVCRILRNTVHSEGLSPIALKEPQVAHLQTLVRLPQEEADDLVRLFTQLGGYNTWGLRRLGVGIGDYVDAATFIERLIPLAMAVLDKALVNTPASALTGIVQSPTGLPPTNSARDSPGTRARVMLLLRLAKT
;
A
#
# COMPACT_ATOMS: atom_id res chain seq x y z
N MET A 1 -10.00 27.25 -14.40
CA MET A 1 -9.69 25.99 -13.70
C MET A 1 -10.88 25.62 -12.83
N SER A 2 -11.65 24.62 -13.23
CA SER A 2 -12.77 24.11 -12.45
C SER A 2 -12.26 22.92 -11.64
N VAL A 3 -12.09 23.12 -10.33
CA VAL A 3 -11.96 22.00 -9.40
C VAL A 3 -13.34 21.36 -9.38
N HIS A 4 -13.47 20.09 -9.77
CA HIS A 4 -14.70 19.35 -9.52
C HIS A 4 -14.84 19.20 -8.01
N HIS A 5 -15.49 20.19 -7.41
CA HIS A 5 -16.06 20.05 -6.09
C HIS A 5 -16.94 18.82 -6.13
N LYS A 6 -16.79 17.91 -5.15
CA LYS A 6 -17.92 17.02 -4.87
C LYS A 6 -19.11 17.92 -4.57
N ALA A 7 -20.06 18.00 -5.50
CA ALA A 7 -21.25 18.81 -5.29
C ALA A 7 -22.04 18.18 -4.15
N ALA A 8 -22.79 18.98 -3.40
CA ALA A 8 -23.77 18.42 -2.48
C ALA A 8 -24.73 17.52 -3.29
N GLY A 9 -24.68 16.22 -3.04
CA GLY A 9 -25.44 15.21 -3.79
C GLY A 9 -24.60 14.25 -4.64
N ASP A 10 -23.29 14.44 -4.76
CA ASP A 10 -22.44 13.44 -5.42
C ASP A 10 -22.48 12.12 -4.67
N PRO A 11 -22.56 10.98 -5.38
CA PRO A 11 -22.66 9.69 -4.73
C PRO A 11 -21.42 9.43 -3.86
N PRO A 12 -21.58 8.69 -2.74
CA PRO A 12 -20.46 8.25 -1.93
C PRO A 12 -19.43 7.53 -2.80
N GLY A 13 -18.15 7.80 -2.56
CA GLY A 13 -17.04 7.17 -3.28
C GLY A 13 -16.98 5.67 -3.00
N PRO A 14 -16.15 4.92 -3.74
CA PRO A 14 -16.12 3.46 -3.65
C PRO A 14 -15.71 2.93 -2.26
N PHE A 15 -14.95 3.71 -1.50
CA PHE A 15 -14.49 3.37 -0.15
C PHE A 15 -15.43 3.82 0.97
N ASP A 16 -16.46 4.62 0.65
CA ASP A 16 -17.45 5.05 1.62
C ASP A 16 -18.44 3.90 1.95
N GLN A 17 -19.09 3.96 3.13
CA GLN A 17 -20.12 2.98 3.49
C GLN A 17 -21.30 3.07 2.52
N GLY A 18 -21.72 1.94 1.94
CA GLY A 18 -22.73 1.93 0.88
C GLY A 18 -22.24 2.59 -0.43
N GLY A 19 -20.94 2.80 -0.59
CA GLY A 19 -20.31 3.41 -1.76
C GLY A 19 -20.58 2.66 -3.06
N ARG A 20 -20.55 3.40 -4.17
CA ARG A 20 -20.71 2.87 -5.53
C ARG A 20 -19.60 1.88 -5.93
N PRO A 21 -19.74 1.14 -7.05
CA PRO A 21 -18.64 0.37 -7.63
C PRO A 21 -17.38 1.22 -7.85
N LEU A 22 -16.22 0.56 -7.75
CA LEU A 22 -14.93 1.17 -8.11
C LEU A 22 -14.87 1.34 -9.62
N ARG A 23 -14.65 2.56 -10.10
CA ARG A 23 -14.52 2.87 -11.54
C ARG A 23 -13.07 2.99 -11.92
N ILE A 24 -12.62 2.15 -12.82
CA ILE A 24 -11.23 2.10 -13.26
C ILE A 24 -11.13 2.20 -14.78
N VAL A 25 -10.22 3.04 -15.27
CA VAL A 25 -9.85 3.06 -16.68
C VAL A 25 -8.51 2.37 -16.85
N LEU A 26 -8.46 1.38 -17.73
CA LEU A 26 -7.29 0.58 -18.05
C LEU A 26 -6.71 0.98 -19.40
N ASP A 27 -5.53 1.59 -19.39
CA ASP A 27 -4.68 1.83 -20.56
C ASP A 27 -3.60 0.74 -20.63
N VAL A 28 -4.06 -0.49 -20.86
CA VAL A 28 -3.22 -1.71 -20.94
C VAL A 28 -3.22 -2.25 -22.37
N ALA A 29 -2.11 -2.84 -22.79
CA ALA A 29 -1.97 -3.37 -24.15
C ALA A 29 -2.91 -4.57 -24.40
N PRO A 30 -3.42 -4.77 -25.63
CA PRO A 30 -4.38 -5.84 -25.92
C PRO A 30 -3.92 -7.24 -25.52
N ASP A 31 -2.63 -7.57 -25.63
CA ASP A 31 -2.05 -8.87 -25.23
C ASP A 31 -2.07 -9.09 -23.71
N LYS A 32 -2.26 -8.02 -22.92
CA LYS A 32 -2.39 -8.06 -21.46
C LYS A 32 -3.84 -8.15 -20.99
N ARG A 33 -4.82 -7.94 -21.88
CA ARG A 33 -6.28 -7.96 -21.60
C ARG A 33 -6.83 -9.38 -21.60
N ARG A 34 -6.22 -10.25 -20.81
CA ARG A 34 -6.62 -11.64 -20.68
C ARG A 34 -6.73 -12.00 -19.22
N ILE A 35 -7.58 -12.98 -18.94
CA ILE A 35 -7.59 -13.62 -17.63
C ILE A 35 -6.23 -14.32 -17.47
N GLU A 36 -5.66 -14.23 -16.28
CA GLU A 36 -4.43 -14.92 -15.95
C GLU A 36 -4.64 -16.44 -16.07
N GLU A 37 -4.10 -17.03 -17.14
CA GLU A 37 -4.08 -18.48 -17.36
C GLU A 37 -2.86 -19.09 -16.64
N TRP A 38 -3.07 -20.07 -15.76
CA TRP A 38 -1.97 -20.83 -15.13
C TRP A 38 -1.94 -22.22 -15.77
N ILE A 39 -1.33 -22.30 -16.94
CA ILE A 39 -0.91 -23.58 -17.51
C ILE A 39 0.54 -23.77 -17.03
N ASP A 40 0.73 -24.64 -16.04
CA ASP A 40 1.94 -24.81 -15.23
C ASP A 40 2.31 -23.55 -14.42
N PRO A 41 2.11 -23.51 -13.09
CA PRO A 41 2.28 -22.28 -12.33
C PRO A 41 3.72 -21.80 -12.49
N PRO A 42 3.97 -20.66 -13.17
CA PRO A 42 5.28 -20.10 -13.14
C PRO A 42 5.53 -19.76 -11.67
N LEU A 43 6.66 -20.25 -11.15
CA LEU A 43 7.22 -19.80 -9.88
C LEU A 43 7.53 -18.28 -9.91
N ASP A 44 7.36 -17.63 -11.07
CA ASP A 44 7.71 -16.25 -11.35
C ASP A 44 6.68 -15.24 -10.85
N MET A 45 7.13 -13.98 -10.81
CA MET A 45 6.34 -12.83 -10.43
C MET A 45 5.18 -12.62 -11.43
N PRO A 46 3.93 -12.39 -10.98
CA PRO A 46 2.82 -12.08 -11.89
C PRO A 46 3.12 -10.80 -12.70
N ASP A 47 2.67 -10.79 -13.95
CA ASP A 47 2.58 -9.55 -14.73
C ASP A 47 1.48 -8.66 -14.12
N PRO A 48 1.82 -7.47 -13.57
CA PRO A 48 0.84 -6.63 -12.91
C PRO A 48 -0.31 -6.19 -13.82
N GLU A 49 -0.11 -6.07 -15.14
CA GLU A 49 -1.17 -5.66 -16.07
C GLU A 49 -2.21 -6.78 -16.27
N THR A 50 -1.75 -8.01 -16.51
CA THR A 50 -2.63 -9.18 -16.62
C THR A 50 -3.33 -9.47 -15.30
N PHE A 51 -2.62 -9.30 -14.18
CA PHE A 51 -3.22 -9.50 -12.86
C PHE A 51 -4.28 -8.44 -12.55
N LEU A 52 -4.01 -7.16 -12.83
CA LEU A 52 -4.98 -6.08 -12.71
C LEU A 52 -6.23 -6.36 -13.54
N TRP A 53 -6.04 -6.74 -14.82
CA TRP A 53 -7.15 -7.07 -15.70
C TRP A 53 -8.06 -8.16 -15.10
N SER A 54 -7.46 -9.23 -14.58
CA SER A 54 -8.18 -10.34 -13.94
C SER A 54 -8.95 -9.91 -12.70
N LEU A 55 -8.38 -9.05 -11.85
CA LEU A 55 -9.05 -8.54 -10.64
C LEU A 55 -10.28 -7.68 -10.97
N THR A 56 -10.23 -6.97 -12.10
CA THR A 56 -11.31 -6.08 -12.54
C THR A 56 -12.49 -6.78 -13.22
N GLU A 57 -12.50 -8.13 -13.25
CA GLU A 57 -13.68 -8.94 -13.61
C GLU A 57 -14.72 -9.02 -12.47
N ASP A 58 -14.37 -8.61 -11.26
CA ASP A 58 -15.31 -8.60 -10.13
C ASP A 58 -16.48 -7.63 -10.39
N ASP A 59 -17.69 -8.09 -10.13
CA ASP A 59 -18.94 -7.36 -10.39
C ASP A 59 -19.11 -6.05 -9.61
N SER A 60 -18.29 -5.82 -8.57
CA SER A 60 -18.26 -4.56 -7.83
C SER A 60 -17.30 -3.53 -8.44
N ILE A 61 -16.72 -3.82 -9.61
CA ILE A 61 -15.81 -2.93 -10.32
C ILE A 61 -16.39 -2.57 -11.70
N ASP A 62 -16.62 -1.29 -11.91
CA ASP A 62 -16.95 -0.70 -13.21
C ASP A 62 -15.64 -0.54 -14.00
N ARG A 63 -15.30 -1.55 -14.81
CA ARG A 63 -14.09 -1.55 -15.64
C ARG A 63 -14.33 -0.87 -16.99
N TYR A 64 -13.47 0.10 -17.29
CA TYR A 64 -13.31 0.71 -18.60
C TYR A 64 -11.92 0.43 -19.16
N TRP A 65 -11.77 0.36 -20.48
CA TRP A 65 -10.47 0.11 -21.10
C TRP A 65 -10.29 0.88 -22.41
N ILE A 66 -9.10 1.41 -22.65
CA ILE A 66 -8.79 2.21 -23.85
C ILE A 66 -8.68 1.29 -25.06
N GLY A 67 -9.62 1.40 -25.99
CA GLY A 67 -9.69 0.58 -27.19
C GLY A 67 -9.46 1.35 -28.48
N THR A 68 -9.24 0.60 -29.55
CA THR A 68 -9.22 1.10 -30.92
C THR A 68 -10.50 0.72 -31.66
N ALA A 69 -10.73 1.32 -32.83
CA ALA A 69 -11.86 0.97 -33.68
C ALA A 69 -11.83 -0.50 -34.17
N ASN A 70 -10.64 -1.12 -34.16
CA ASN A 70 -10.43 -2.51 -34.59
C ASN A 70 -10.63 -3.53 -33.48
N ASP A 71 -10.65 -3.09 -32.21
CA ASP A 71 -10.90 -3.99 -31.10
C ASP A 71 -12.37 -4.48 -31.14
N PRO A 72 -12.71 -5.60 -30.48
CA PRO A 72 -14.10 -6.01 -30.29
C PRO A 72 -14.90 -4.93 -29.56
N ALA A 73 -16.20 -4.85 -29.86
CA ALA A 73 -17.12 -3.88 -29.27
C ALA A 73 -17.63 -4.32 -27.89
N ASP A 74 -16.70 -4.69 -27.00
CA ASP A 74 -17.04 -5.25 -25.70
C ASP A 74 -17.37 -4.17 -24.67
N ALA A 75 -18.05 -4.58 -23.60
CA ALA A 75 -18.39 -3.72 -22.48
C ALA A 75 -17.13 -3.08 -21.86
N GLY A 76 -17.27 -1.82 -21.44
CA GLY A 76 -16.20 -1.01 -20.87
C GLY A 76 -15.29 -0.34 -21.90
N ARG A 77 -15.39 -0.68 -23.19
CA ARG A 77 -14.49 -0.09 -24.20
C ARG A 77 -14.67 1.41 -24.31
N VAL A 78 -13.57 2.15 -24.17
CA VAL A 78 -13.46 3.60 -24.39
C VAL A 78 -12.83 3.83 -25.76
N LEU A 79 -13.58 4.42 -26.68
CA LEU A 79 -13.08 4.78 -28.01
C LEU A 79 -12.87 6.29 -28.09
N ILE A 80 -11.61 6.70 -28.09
CA ILE A 80 -11.19 8.09 -28.30
C ILE A 80 -10.80 8.23 -29.78
N PRO A 81 -11.50 9.03 -30.60
CA PRO A 81 -11.16 9.18 -32.00
C PRO A 81 -9.78 9.84 -32.16
N PRO A 82 -9.04 9.48 -33.22
CA PRO A 82 -7.78 10.15 -33.52
C PRO A 82 -8.05 11.63 -33.85
N GLY A 83 -7.33 12.54 -33.18
CA GLY A 83 -7.29 13.96 -33.59
C GLY A 83 -6.40 14.19 -34.82
N PRO A 84 -6.36 15.42 -35.38
CA PRO A 84 -7.04 16.64 -34.89
C PRO A 84 -8.50 16.75 -35.35
N LEU A 85 -9.26 17.64 -34.70
CA LEU A 85 -10.61 17.99 -35.11
C LEU A 85 -10.63 18.64 -36.51
N ALA A 86 -11.76 18.53 -37.21
CA ALA A 86 -11.96 19.28 -38.45
C ALA A 86 -11.88 20.81 -38.18
N PRO A 87 -11.37 21.64 -39.10
CA PRO A 87 -11.18 23.07 -38.87
C PRO A 87 -12.44 23.86 -38.48
N ASP A 88 -13.61 23.34 -38.85
CA ASP A 88 -14.95 23.88 -38.59
C ASP A 88 -15.66 23.22 -37.41
N ALA A 89 -15.07 22.21 -36.78
CA ALA A 89 -15.64 21.55 -35.63
C ALA A 89 -15.70 22.49 -34.42
N HIS A 90 -16.73 22.32 -33.60
CA HIS A 90 -16.76 22.92 -32.27
C HIS A 90 -15.54 22.44 -31.45
N ASP A 91 -15.11 23.24 -30.47
CA ASP A 91 -13.91 22.97 -29.63
C ASP A 91 -14.14 21.84 -28.61
N TYR A 92 -14.82 20.77 -29.00
CA TYR A 92 -14.99 19.57 -28.21
C TYR A 92 -14.66 18.32 -29.03
N LEU A 93 -14.03 17.34 -28.38
CA LEU A 93 -13.79 16.02 -28.95
C LEU A 93 -14.77 15.02 -28.33
N GLU A 94 -15.68 14.49 -29.15
CA GLU A 94 -16.55 13.40 -28.71
C GLU A 94 -15.76 12.10 -28.56
N PHE A 95 -16.05 11.33 -27.52
CA PHE A 95 -15.60 9.97 -27.37
C PHE A 95 -16.75 9.14 -26.82
N SER A 96 -16.65 7.81 -26.88
CA SER A 96 -17.75 6.95 -26.43
C SER A 96 -17.27 5.79 -25.57
N THR A 97 -18.14 5.39 -24.64
CA THR A 97 -18.04 4.12 -23.92
C THR A 97 -19.04 3.13 -24.47
N ILE A 98 -18.72 1.84 -24.38
CA ILE A 98 -19.69 0.76 -24.59
C ILE A 98 -20.12 0.24 -23.22
N ASP A 99 -21.38 0.42 -22.88
CA ASP A 99 -21.98 -0.04 -21.64
C ASP A 99 -22.77 -1.35 -21.90
N GLY A 100 -22.59 -2.35 -21.03
CA GLY A 100 -23.39 -3.58 -21.02
C GLY A 100 -23.53 -4.25 -22.41
N PRO A 101 -24.76 -4.61 -22.86
CA PRO A 101 -25.01 -5.36 -24.09
C PRO A 101 -24.80 -4.54 -25.39
N GLY A 102 -23.79 -3.68 -25.43
CA GLY A 102 -23.40 -2.91 -26.62
C GLY A 102 -23.99 -1.49 -26.69
N ARG A 103 -24.60 -0.97 -25.61
CA ARG A 103 -25.14 0.40 -25.60
C ARG A 103 -23.97 1.39 -25.66
N ARG A 104 -23.98 2.32 -26.61
CA ARG A 104 -22.98 3.39 -26.66
C ARG A 104 -23.43 4.60 -25.86
N THR A 105 -22.55 5.10 -24.99
CA THR A 105 -22.73 6.36 -24.27
C THR A 105 -21.69 7.36 -24.77
N GLY A 106 -22.16 8.50 -25.26
CA GLY A 106 -21.31 9.58 -25.75
C GLY A 106 -20.86 10.50 -24.63
N HIS A 107 -19.61 10.94 -24.71
CA HIS A 107 -18.96 11.88 -23.81
C HIS A 107 -18.21 12.91 -24.65
N ALA A 108 -17.83 14.05 -24.05
CA ALA A 108 -17.08 15.08 -24.75
C ALA A 108 -15.94 15.63 -23.89
N ILE A 109 -14.78 15.84 -24.51
CA ILE A 109 -13.66 16.58 -23.94
C ILE A 109 -13.75 18.01 -24.42
N TRP A 110 -13.90 18.96 -23.49
CA TRP A 110 -13.99 20.39 -23.79
C TRP A 110 -13.19 21.22 -22.77
N PRO A 111 -12.50 22.30 -23.20
CA PRO A 111 -12.15 22.64 -24.58
C PRO A 111 -10.99 21.78 -25.12
N TYR A 112 -11.14 21.21 -26.32
CA TYR A 112 -10.13 20.34 -26.95
C TYR A 112 -8.82 21.07 -27.25
N SER A 113 -8.92 22.30 -27.76
CA SER A 113 -7.81 23.17 -28.16
C SER A 113 -6.83 23.47 -27.02
N THR A 114 -7.28 23.35 -25.76
CA THR A 114 -6.40 23.46 -24.59
C THR A 114 -5.39 22.31 -24.56
N TYR A 115 -5.84 21.09 -24.83
CA TYR A 115 -4.98 19.90 -24.84
C TYR A 115 -4.04 19.89 -26.05
N GLU A 116 -4.47 20.41 -27.21
CA GLU A 116 -3.58 20.62 -28.35
C GLU A 116 -2.45 21.60 -28.04
N LYS A 117 -2.77 22.73 -27.40
CA LYS A 117 -1.77 23.74 -27.00
C LYS A 117 -0.78 23.18 -25.97
N ILE A 118 -1.27 22.42 -24.99
CA ILE A 118 -0.42 21.72 -24.02
C ILE A 118 0.49 20.74 -24.75
N ALA A 119 -0.07 19.94 -25.67
CA ALA A 119 0.69 18.95 -26.42
C ALA A 119 1.81 19.58 -27.26
N LEU A 120 1.51 20.66 -27.98
CA LEU A 120 2.47 21.42 -28.79
C LEU A 120 3.58 22.06 -27.94
N ARG A 121 3.23 22.63 -26.79
CA ARG A 121 4.18 23.23 -25.85
C ARG A 121 5.16 22.20 -25.31
N ASP A 122 4.67 21.00 -24.97
CA ASP A 122 5.44 20.00 -24.24
C ASP A 122 6.21 19.03 -25.16
N ALA A 123 5.79 18.87 -26.42
CA ALA A 123 6.40 17.97 -27.41
C ALA A 123 7.92 18.17 -27.59
N GLY A 124 8.36 19.44 -27.59
CA GLY A 124 9.76 19.80 -27.80
C GLY A 124 10.68 19.49 -26.62
N ALA A 125 10.17 19.51 -25.39
CA ALA A 125 10.96 19.31 -24.18
C ALA A 125 11.27 17.83 -23.90
N GLN A 126 10.57 16.90 -24.55
CA GLN A 126 10.54 15.49 -24.16
C GLN A 126 10.74 14.50 -25.32
N GLY A 127 11.08 14.94 -26.53
CA GLY A 127 11.44 14.04 -27.64
C GLY A 127 10.33 13.13 -28.17
N VAL A 128 9.06 13.56 -28.07
CA VAL A 128 7.89 12.86 -28.64
C VAL A 128 7.07 13.85 -29.45
N SER A 129 6.44 13.37 -30.53
CA SER A 129 5.61 14.23 -31.39
C SER A 129 4.41 14.80 -30.61
N ALA A 130 4.00 16.03 -30.95
CA ALA A 130 2.82 16.65 -30.34
C ALA A 130 1.55 15.80 -30.52
N GLY A 131 1.39 15.14 -31.68
CA GLY A 131 0.25 14.25 -31.92
C GLY A 131 0.22 13.03 -30.99
N GLN A 132 1.38 12.41 -30.74
CA GLN A 132 1.47 11.30 -29.79
C GLN A 132 1.18 11.77 -28.36
N TRP A 133 1.78 12.89 -27.93
CA TRP A 133 1.53 13.40 -26.58
C TRP A 133 0.07 13.83 -26.39
N LEU A 134 -0.55 14.41 -27.42
CA LEU A 134 -1.97 14.71 -27.42
C LEU A 134 -2.82 13.46 -27.22
N LYS A 135 -2.54 12.36 -27.92
CA LYS A 135 -3.25 11.09 -27.74
C LYS A 135 -3.19 10.61 -26.28
N GLU A 136 -2.01 10.68 -25.68
CA GLU A 136 -1.77 10.28 -24.28
C GLU A 136 -2.51 11.20 -23.28
N LEU A 137 -2.50 12.53 -23.51
CA LEU A 137 -3.26 13.49 -22.73
C LEU A 137 -4.77 13.25 -22.79
N LEU A 138 -5.29 12.89 -23.96
CA LEU A 138 -6.71 12.62 -24.15
C LEU A 138 -7.17 11.38 -23.40
N VAL A 139 -6.29 10.38 -23.18
CA VAL A 139 -6.59 9.22 -22.32
C VAL A 139 -6.81 9.67 -20.87
N ALA A 140 -5.88 10.46 -20.31
CA ALA A 140 -6.03 11.02 -18.96
C ALA A 140 -7.30 11.88 -18.86
N LYS A 141 -7.54 12.72 -19.86
CA LYS A 141 -8.71 13.58 -19.87
C LYS A 141 -10.01 12.80 -19.96
N ALA A 142 -10.12 11.83 -20.87
CA ALA A 142 -11.28 10.95 -20.99
C ALA A 142 -11.58 10.25 -19.66
N SER A 143 -10.55 9.73 -18.98
CA SER A 143 -10.69 9.10 -17.67
C SER A 143 -11.30 10.05 -16.62
N SER A 144 -10.81 11.28 -16.54
CA SER A 144 -11.38 12.28 -15.63
C SER A 144 -12.81 12.71 -16.01
N THR A 145 -13.17 12.65 -17.30
CA THR A 145 -14.52 12.96 -17.79
C THR A 145 -15.52 11.83 -17.48
N MET A 146 -15.06 10.58 -17.33
CA MET A 146 -15.90 9.38 -17.04
C MET A 146 -16.09 9.13 -15.53
N PRO A 147 -16.11 10.19 -14.71
CA PRO A 147 -15.73 10.18 -13.28
C PRO A 147 -15.08 8.88 -12.77
N ALA A 148 -13.96 8.47 -13.40
CA ALA A 148 -13.21 7.30 -12.95
C ALA A 148 -12.51 7.59 -11.61
N ASP A 149 -12.42 6.59 -10.73
CA ASP A 149 -11.67 6.73 -9.48
C ASP A 149 -10.17 6.70 -9.72
N LEU A 150 -9.72 5.94 -10.74
CA LEU A 150 -8.33 5.86 -11.13
C LEU A 150 -8.10 5.48 -12.60
N LEU A 151 -6.94 5.90 -13.12
CA LEU A 151 -6.41 5.52 -14.43
C LEU A 151 -5.18 4.62 -14.23
N ALA A 152 -5.26 3.35 -14.62
CA ALA A 152 -4.09 2.49 -14.70
C ALA A 152 -3.44 2.63 -16.08
N THR A 153 -2.18 3.07 -16.13
CA THR A 153 -1.46 3.28 -17.40
C THR A 153 0.01 2.85 -17.27
N THR A 154 0.61 2.48 -18.38
CA THR A 154 2.05 2.21 -18.50
C THR A 154 2.84 3.45 -18.90
N ASN A 155 2.16 4.57 -19.20
CA ASN A 155 2.80 5.77 -19.70
C ASN A 155 3.57 6.51 -18.59
N PRO A 156 4.91 6.53 -18.61
CA PRO A 156 5.70 7.15 -17.54
C PRO A 156 5.50 8.66 -17.42
N ARG A 157 5.04 9.34 -18.50
CA ARG A 157 4.78 10.79 -18.48
C ARG A 157 3.51 11.12 -17.75
N ILE A 158 2.45 10.32 -17.96
CA ILE A 158 1.20 10.48 -17.22
C ILE A 158 1.48 10.19 -15.73
N LEU A 159 2.22 9.11 -15.43
CA LEU A 159 2.57 8.71 -14.07
C LEU A 159 3.41 9.73 -13.29
N SER A 160 4.33 10.43 -13.97
CA SER A 160 5.23 11.41 -13.33
C SER A 160 4.70 12.84 -13.36
N SER A 161 3.64 13.12 -14.11
CA SER A 161 3.15 14.48 -14.29
C SER A 161 2.52 15.04 -13.02
N GLN A 162 2.79 16.33 -12.78
CA GLN A 162 2.16 17.14 -11.73
C GLN A 162 1.11 18.10 -12.32
N ALA A 163 0.84 18.02 -13.62
CA ALA A 163 -0.15 18.88 -14.27
C ALA A 163 -1.56 18.50 -13.79
N THR A 164 -2.33 19.49 -13.33
CA THR A 164 -3.69 19.29 -12.80
C THR A 164 -4.61 18.54 -13.75
N ASP A 165 -4.48 18.79 -15.06
CA ASP A 165 -5.26 18.11 -16.10
C ASP A 165 -5.00 16.59 -16.16
N ILE A 166 -3.83 16.14 -15.69
CA ILE A 166 -3.44 14.73 -15.64
C ILE A 166 -3.70 14.16 -14.25
N THR A 167 -3.34 14.87 -13.18
CA THR A 167 -3.49 14.37 -11.81
C THR A 167 -4.94 14.15 -11.41
N ASN A 168 -5.89 14.87 -12.01
CA ASN A 168 -7.33 14.64 -11.84
C ASN A 168 -7.81 13.27 -12.34
N ALA A 169 -7.05 12.58 -13.20
CA ALA A 169 -7.34 11.22 -13.63
C ALA A 169 -6.85 10.16 -12.62
N HIS A 170 -6.14 10.59 -11.56
CA HIS A 170 -5.45 9.74 -10.59
C HIS A 170 -4.67 8.61 -11.28
N PRO A 171 -3.59 8.95 -12.01
CA PRO A 171 -2.82 7.95 -12.74
C PRO A 171 -2.02 7.06 -11.78
N TYR A 172 -2.06 5.74 -12.02
CA TYR A 172 -1.32 4.72 -11.31
C TYR A 172 -0.65 3.77 -12.29
N SER A 173 0.52 3.25 -11.92
CA SER A 173 1.06 2.09 -12.61
C SER A 173 0.17 0.88 -12.36
N ALA A 174 0.26 -0.16 -13.20
CA ALA A 174 -0.53 -1.37 -13.01
C ALA A 174 -0.33 -1.99 -11.61
N ALA A 175 0.91 -2.04 -11.11
CA ALA A 175 1.21 -2.56 -9.78
C ALA A 175 0.56 -1.74 -8.64
N GLU A 176 0.54 -0.41 -8.77
CA GLU A 176 -0.12 0.44 -7.77
C GLU A 176 -1.64 0.34 -7.85
N ALA A 177 -2.19 0.26 -9.06
CA ALA A 177 -3.62 0.04 -9.28
C ALA A 177 -4.08 -1.31 -8.70
N VAL A 178 -3.28 -2.39 -8.83
CA VAL A 178 -3.54 -3.68 -8.15
C VAL A 178 -3.65 -3.48 -6.64
N GLY A 179 -2.78 -2.66 -6.05
CA GLY A 179 -2.84 -2.32 -4.63
C GLY A 179 -4.14 -1.62 -4.22
N VAL A 180 -4.59 -0.66 -5.02
CA VAL A 180 -5.85 0.09 -4.76
C VAL A 180 -7.07 -0.81 -4.94
N VAL A 181 -7.13 -1.58 -6.03
CA VAL A 181 -8.19 -2.57 -6.30
C VAL A 181 -8.20 -3.63 -5.19
N GLY A 182 -7.04 -4.12 -4.79
CA GLY A 182 -6.91 -5.07 -3.67
C GLY A 182 -7.44 -4.50 -2.37
N LEU A 183 -7.12 -3.24 -2.04
CA LEU A 183 -7.67 -2.55 -0.87
C LEU A 183 -9.20 -2.42 -0.94
N TYR A 184 -9.74 -2.07 -2.11
CA TYR A 184 -11.18 -1.97 -2.36
C TYR A 184 -11.89 -3.30 -2.12
N LEU A 185 -11.39 -4.39 -2.71
CA LEU A 185 -11.96 -5.72 -2.55
C LEU A 185 -11.95 -6.15 -1.08
N ARG A 186 -10.82 -5.97 -0.38
CA ARG A 186 -10.72 -6.30 1.07
C ARG A 186 -11.66 -5.48 1.93
N ASN A 187 -11.88 -4.20 1.61
CA ASN A 187 -12.88 -3.36 2.28
C ASN A 187 -14.31 -3.93 2.14
N LYS A 188 -14.61 -4.59 1.03
CA LYS A 188 -15.89 -5.30 0.79
C LYS A 188 -15.91 -6.72 1.36
N GLY A 189 -14.85 -7.14 2.07
CA GLY A 189 -14.70 -8.52 2.54
C GLY A 189 -14.49 -9.54 1.41
N LYS A 190 -14.20 -9.07 0.19
CA LYS A 190 -13.89 -9.89 -0.96
C LYS A 190 -12.39 -10.11 -1.04
N TYR A 191 -11.98 -11.36 -1.18
CA TYR A 191 -10.60 -11.74 -1.37
C TYR A 191 -10.50 -12.44 -2.72
N PRO A 192 -9.71 -11.91 -3.65
CA PRO A 192 -9.71 -12.39 -5.01
C PRO A 192 -9.25 -13.84 -5.05
N VAL A 193 -9.88 -14.59 -5.93
CA VAL A 193 -9.43 -15.91 -6.33
C VAL A 193 -8.14 -15.72 -7.13
N ILE A 194 -7.08 -16.40 -6.72
CA ILE A 194 -5.77 -16.28 -7.37
C ILE A 194 -5.46 -17.57 -8.12
N GLY A 195 -5.21 -17.46 -9.43
CA GLY A 195 -4.87 -18.58 -10.30
C GLY A 195 -6.05 -19.52 -10.66
N PRO A 196 -5.86 -20.47 -11.59
CA PRO A 196 -6.86 -21.42 -12.10
C PRO A 196 -7.26 -22.52 -11.12
N ASP A 197 -6.47 -22.81 -10.08
CA ASP A 197 -6.91 -23.72 -9.00
C ASP A 197 -8.03 -23.11 -8.15
N GLN A 198 -8.46 -21.90 -8.50
CA GLN A 198 -9.37 -21.09 -7.74
C GLN A 198 -8.95 -20.99 -6.27
N LEU A 199 -7.67 -20.67 -6.02
CA LEU A 199 -7.18 -20.53 -4.67
C LEU A 199 -7.91 -19.35 -4.01
N VAL A 200 -8.95 -19.66 -3.25
CA VAL A 200 -9.70 -18.69 -2.47
C VAL A 200 -8.83 -18.36 -1.26
N LEU A 201 -8.12 -17.25 -1.35
CA LEU A 201 -7.54 -16.66 -0.15
C LEU A 201 -8.68 -16.13 0.71
N ASP A 202 -8.66 -16.44 2.00
CA ASP A 202 -9.43 -15.68 2.98
C ASP A 202 -8.55 -14.54 3.54
N GLU A 203 -9.16 -13.71 4.38
CA GLU A 203 -8.46 -12.65 5.09
C GLU A 203 -7.22 -13.16 5.84
N ARG A 204 -7.41 -14.24 6.59
CA ARG A 204 -6.37 -14.80 7.45
C ARG A 204 -5.17 -15.26 6.63
N SER A 205 -5.40 -15.93 5.51
CA SER A 205 -4.38 -16.46 4.62
C SER A 205 -3.63 -15.35 3.91
N THR A 206 -4.35 -14.31 3.46
CA THR A 206 -3.76 -13.14 2.80
C THR A 206 -2.74 -12.47 3.72
N PHE A 207 -3.13 -12.12 4.94
CA PHE A 207 -2.20 -11.48 5.86
C PHE A 207 -1.12 -12.42 6.39
N LEU A 208 -1.39 -13.72 6.53
CA LEU A 208 -0.37 -14.70 6.91
C LEU A 208 0.76 -14.76 5.89
N LEU A 209 0.43 -14.90 4.60
CA LEU A 209 1.42 -14.93 3.51
C LEU A 209 2.22 -13.62 3.46
N ALA A 210 1.56 -12.49 3.73
CA ALA A 210 2.23 -11.20 3.81
C ALA A 210 3.26 -11.14 4.96
N VAL A 211 2.95 -11.67 6.15
CA VAL A 211 3.92 -11.73 7.26
C VAL A 211 5.15 -12.54 6.86
N GLU A 212 4.94 -13.66 6.16
CA GLU A 212 6.03 -14.56 5.76
C GLU A 212 6.93 -13.96 4.67
N GLU A 213 6.38 -13.13 3.79
CA GLU A 213 7.18 -12.36 2.83
C GLU A 213 7.89 -11.15 3.46
N LEU A 214 7.24 -10.46 4.38
CA LEU A 214 7.83 -9.30 5.07
C LEU A 214 8.94 -9.69 6.04
N LEU A 215 8.89 -10.92 6.58
CA LEU A 215 9.87 -11.47 7.53
C LEU A 215 10.38 -12.83 7.03
N PRO A 216 11.31 -12.87 6.06
CA PRO A 216 11.81 -14.14 5.51
C PRO A 216 12.37 -15.11 6.57
N SER A 217 12.96 -14.60 7.65
CA SER A 217 13.50 -15.42 8.75
C SER A 217 12.43 -15.98 9.70
N TRP A 218 11.21 -15.46 9.63
CA TRP A 218 10.09 -15.80 10.52
C TRP A 218 9.83 -17.30 10.62
N ARG A 219 9.74 -17.98 9.47
CA ARG A 219 9.31 -19.39 9.41
C ARG A 219 10.24 -20.31 10.17
N VAL A 220 11.55 -20.16 9.93
CA VAL A 220 12.57 -20.95 10.61
C VAL A 220 12.52 -20.65 12.09
N TRP A 221 12.57 -19.37 12.45
CA TRP A 221 12.58 -18.92 13.83
C TRP A 221 11.35 -19.39 14.64
N ALA A 222 10.16 -19.27 14.07
CA ALA A 222 8.92 -19.71 14.71
C ALA A 222 8.80 -21.25 14.81
N SER A 223 9.29 -21.98 13.80
CA SER A 223 9.35 -23.44 13.82
C SER A 223 10.26 -23.95 14.93
N GLU A 224 11.45 -23.35 15.08
CA GLU A 224 12.39 -23.68 16.15
C GLU A 224 11.79 -23.41 17.54
N LEU A 225 11.21 -22.23 17.76
CA LEU A 225 10.52 -21.93 19.02
C LEU A 225 9.38 -22.91 19.32
N SER A 226 8.65 -23.36 18.28
CA SER A 226 7.60 -24.36 18.43
C SER A 226 8.13 -25.75 18.76
N GLN A 227 9.26 -26.16 18.17
CA GLN A 227 9.94 -27.42 18.52
C GLN A 227 10.41 -27.40 19.96
N HIS A 228 11.08 -26.32 20.38
CA HIS A 228 11.51 -26.15 21.77
C HIS A 228 10.36 -26.28 22.77
N SER A 229 9.22 -25.65 22.48
CA SER A 229 8.03 -25.77 23.30
C SER A 229 7.50 -27.20 23.41
N ARG A 230 7.50 -27.96 22.30
CA ARG A 230 7.11 -29.38 22.32
C ARG A 230 8.07 -30.23 23.14
N THR A 231 9.37 -30.01 23.01
CA THR A 231 10.38 -30.80 23.74
C THR A 231 10.39 -30.52 25.23
N THR A 232 10.20 -29.26 25.64
CA THR A 232 10.25 -28.88 27.06
C THR A 232 8.91 -28.99 27.79
N GLY A 233 7.80 -29.15 27.05
CA GLY A 233 6.44 -29.08 27.62
C GLY A 233 6.04 -27.67 28.06
N ASN A 234 6.80 -26.63 27.67
CA ASN A 234 6.52 -25.23 28.00
C ASN A 234 6.19 -24.44 26.73
N ASP A 235 4.92 -24.04 26.59
CA ASP A 235 4.38 -23.36 25.42
C ASP A 235 4.82 -21.89 25.26
N THR A 236 5.53 -21.30 26.23
CA THR A 236 5.91 -19.89 26.23
C THR A 236 6.59 -19.46 24.92
N ALA A 237 7.54 -20.24 24.41
CA ALA A 237 8.31 -19.90 23.21
C ALA A 237 7.41 -19.87 21.95
N ALA A 238 6.59 -20.90 21.77
CA ALA A 238 5.59 -20.96 20.70
C ALA A 238 4.56 -19.82 20.79
N LEU A 239 4.07 -19.50 21.98
CA LEU A 239 3.11 -18.41 22.20
C LEU A 239 3.70 -17.03 21.90
N LEU A 240 4.98 -16.80 22.22
CA LEU A 240 5.66 -15.56 21.87
C LEU A 240 5.81 -15.42 20.36
N ALA A 241 6.17 -16.49 19.65
CA ALA A 241 6.15 -16.50 18.20
C ALA A 241 4.74 -16.16 17.68
N GLN A 242 3.72 -16.90 18.11
CA GLN A 242 2.34 -16.64 17.71
C GLN A 242 1.93 -15.17 17.96
N THR A 243 2.36 -14.59 19.07
CA THR A 243 2.11 -13.18 19.40
C THR A 243 2.75 -12.22 18.39
N VAL A 244 4.01 -12.43 17.99
CA VAL A 244 4.67 -11.61 16.95
C VAL A 244 3.84 -11.61 15.68
N ARG A 245 3.48 -12.80 15.18
CA ARG A 245 2.68 -12.97 13.96
C ARG A 245 1.32 -12.28 14.06
N GLU A 246 0.57 -12.54 15.13
CA GLU A 246 -0.77 -11.96 15.31
C GLU A 246 -0.73 -10.44 15.41
N ARG A 247 0.29 -9.88 16.04
CA ARG A 247 0.49 -8.43 16.13
C ARG A 247 0.78 -7.82 14.76
N ILE A 248 1.59 -8.46 13.93
CA ILE A 248 1.84 -7.99 12.56
C ILE A 248 0.57 -8.07 11.71
N ILE A 249 -0.20 -9.17 11.80
CA ILE A 249 -1.49 -9.30 11.10
C ILE A 249 -2.45 -8.17 11.52
N ARG A 250 -2.57 -7.88 12.82
CA ARG A 250 -3.41 -6.78 13.32
C ARG A 250 -2.91 -5.42 12.84
N MET A 251 -1.59 -5.21 12.81
CA MET A 251 -0.97 -3.99 12.29
C MET A 251 -1.29 -3.80 10.79
N LEU A 252 -1.23 -4.85 9.96
CA LEU A 252 -1.62 -4.79 8.55
C LEU A 252 -3.12 -4.53 8.35
N ARG A 253 -3.98 -5.05 9.23
CA ARG A 253 -5.42 -4.72 9.23
C ARG A 253 -5.66 -3.25 9.57
N CYS A 254 -4.99 -2.72 10.59
CA CYS A 254 -5.06 -1.30 10.93
C CYS A 254 -4.59 -0.43 9.77
N ARG A 255 -3.52 -0.85 9.07
CA ARG A 255 -3.04 -0.19 7.85
C ARG A 255 -4.14 -0.11 6.79
N ASP A 256 -4.80 -1.22 6.45
CA ASP A 256 -5.88 -1.20 5.46
C ASP A 256 -7.01 -0.24 5.86
N GLN A 257 -7.45 -0.29 7.11
CA GLN A 257 -8.51 0.59 7.60
C GLN A 257 -8.11 2.07 7.57
N LEU A 258 -6.84 2.38 7.88
CA LEU A 258 -6.30 3.72 7.77
C LEU A 258 -6.28 4.18 6.31
N LEU A 259 -5.77 3.36 5.39
CA LEU A 259 -5.74 3.69 3.97
C LEU A 259 -7.15 3.92 3.41
N ILE A 260 -8.12 3.08 3.78
CA ILE A 260 -9.53 3.25 3.42
C ILE A 260 -10.06 4.60 3.92
N ALA A 261 -9.80 4.95 5.19
CA ALA A 261 -10.22 6.24 5.75
C ALA A 261 -9.54 7.44 5.07
N SER A 262 -8.30 7.28 4.62
CA SER A 262 -7.53 8.33 3.92
C SER A 262 -8.00 8.59 2.49
N VAL A 263 -8.57 7.60 1.79
CA VAL A 263 -9.10 7.75 0.42
C VAL A 263 -10.62 7.98 0.39
N ALA A 264 -11.31 7.75 1.51
CA ALA A 264 -12.72 8.04 1.68
C ALA A 264 -13.00 9.55 1.66
N THR A 265 -14.27 9.91 1.54
CA THR A 265 -14.67 11.32 1.61
C THR A 265 -14.31 11.89 2.99
N GLN A 266 -13.52 12.96 3.02
CA GLN A 266 -13.10 13.59 4.27
C GLN A 266 -14.30 14.11 5.06
N THR A 267 -14.45 13.60 6.27
CA THR A 267 -15.44 13.98 7.29
C THR A 267 -14.76 13.90 8.67
N ASN A 268 -15.42 14.40 9.71
CA ASN A 268 -14.94 14.21 11.09
C ASN A 268 -14.79 12.72 11.43
N ASN A 269 -15.75 11.90 11.00
CA ASN A 269 -15.71 10.44 11.25
C ASN A 269 -14.52 9.76 10.57
N THR A 270 -14.21 10.09 9.32
CA THR A 270 -13.03 9.51 8.64
C THR A 270 -11.74 10.03 9.25
N ALA A 271 -11.70 11.29 9.70
CA ALA A 271 -10.56 11.86 10.39
C ALA A 271 -10.27 11.18 11.72
N ASP A 272 -11.31 10.94 12.53
CA ASP A 272 -11.21 10.21 13.80
C ASP A 272 -10.75 8.76 13.56
N ARG A 273 -11.32 8.09 12.53
CA ARG A 273 -10.89 6.73 12.14
C ARG A 273 -9.42 6.70 11.72
N THR A 274 -8.94 7.70 10.98
CA THR A 274 -7.52 7.78 10.60
C THR A 274 -6.62 7.80 11.84
N VAL A 275 -6.94 8.62 12.85
CA VAL A 275 -6.17 8.70 14.10
C VAL A 275 -6.29 7.40 14.90
N GLU A 276 -7.50 6.87 15.07
CA GLU A 276 -7.75 5.62 15.80
C GLU A 276 -6.93 4.45 15.23
N PHE A 277 -6.95 4.26 13.91
CA PHE A 277 -6.21 3.17 13.29
C PHE A 277 -4.70 3.42 13.27
N LEU A 278 -4.24 4.68 13.28
CA LEU A 278 -2.82 5.00 13.45
C LEU A 278 -2.32 4.57 14.84
N ASP A 279 -3.08 4.85 15.89
CA ASP A 279 -2.75 4.44 17.25
C ASP A 279 -2.69 2.92 17.38
N TYR A 280 -3.73 2.23 16.90
CA TYR A 280 -3.74 0.76 16.93
C TYR A 280 -2.64 0.15 16.07
N PHE A 281 -2.31 0.76 14.94
CA PHE A 281 -1.18 0.35 14.10
C PHE A 281 0.13 0.40 14.91
N LEU A 282 0.43 1.53 15.56
CA LEU A 282 1.66 1.74 16.33
C LEU A 282 1.75 0.79 17.54
N VAL A 283 0.63 0.61 18.26
CA VAL A 283 0.56 -0.32 19.40
C VAL A 283 0.85 -1.77 18.98
N ASN A 284 0.27 -2.22 17.88
CA ASN A 284 0.51 -3.57 17.38
C ASN A 284 1.93 -3.73 16.84
N LEU A 285 2.48 -2.72 16.16
CA LEU A 285 3.86 -2.75 15.68
C LEU A 285 4.86 -2.90 16.83
N VAL A 286 4.80 -2.03 17.84
CA VAL A 286 5.69 -2.09 19.01
C VAL A 286 5.48 -3.39 19.79
N GLY A 287 4.22 -3.83 19.93
CA GLY A 287 3.89 -5.10 20.60
C GLY A 287 4.51 -6.33 19.92
N ALA A 288 4.63 -6.34 18.58
CA ALA A 288 5.33 -7.40 17.86
C ALA A 288 6.83 -7.44 18.24
N PHE A 289 7.48 -6.29 18.29
CA PHE A 289 8.87 -6.20 18.72
C PHE A 289 9.08 -6.60 20.18
N ASP A 290 8.19 -6.22 21.09
CA ASP A 290 8.27 -6.59 22.50
C ASP A 290 8.16 -8.11 22.69
N ALA A 291 7.27 -8.77 21.93
CA ALA A 291 7.16 -10.22 21.91
C ALA A 291 8.45 -10.87 21.39
N ALA A 292 9.04 -10.32 20.31
CA ALA A 292 10.32 -10.79 19.78
C ALA A 292 11.48 -10.59 20.78
N ALA A 293 11.51 -9.47 21.53
CA ALA A 293 12.51 -9.24 22.58
C ALA A 293 12.41 -10.27 23.70
N ARG A 294 11.18 -10.61 24.13
CA ARG A 294 10.94 -11.64 25.13
C ARG A 294 11.31 -13.03 24.65
N ALA A 295 11.14 -13.32 23.36
CA ALA A 295 11.63 -14.56 22.77
C ALA A 295 13.16 -14.59 22.70
N ALA A 296 13.81 -13.48 22.34
CA ALA A 296 15.27 -13.37 22.41
C ALA A 296 15.78 -13.56 23.85
N HIS A 297 15.10 -13.00 24.85
CA HIS A 297 15.44 -13.23 26.25
C HIS A 297 15.44 -14.71 26.63
N LEU A 298 14.55 -15.53 26.05
CA LEU A 298 14.55 -16.99 26.22
C LEU A 298 15.70 -17.66 25.48
N VAL A 299 15.93 -17.28 24.22
CA VAL A 299 16.98 -17.86 23.37
C VAL A 299 18.37 -17.66 23.95
N TYR A 300 18.61 -16.52 24.60
CA TYR A 300 19.88 -16.22 25.28
C TYR A 300 19.91 -16.67 26.76
N ASP A 301 18.96 -17.52 27.18
CA ASP A 301 18.87 -18.12 28.53
C ASP A 301 19.02 -17.11 29.68
N LEU A 302 18.39 -15.94 29.55
CA LEU A 302 18.41 -14.92 30.60
C LEU A 302 17.42 -15.25 31.74
N PRO A 303 17.66 -14.73 32.97
CA PRO A 303 16.82 -15.05 34.13
C PRO A 303 15.33 -14.73 33.94
N LYS A 304 14.47 -15.72 34.16
CA LYS A 304 13.01 -15.64 33.95
C LYS A 304 12.34 -14.45 34.64
N ASN A 305 12.78 -14.08 35.84
CA ASN A 305 12.25 -12.94 36.61
C ASN A 305 12.49 -11.59 35.95
N GLU A 306 13.48 -11.49 35.05
CA GLU A 306 13.80 -10.26 34.33
C GLU A 306 13.15 -10.18 32.94
N ARG A 307 12.41 -11.21 32.50
CA ARG A 307 11.82 -11.28 31.15
C ARG A 307 10.96 -10.06 30.79
N ARG A 308 10.26 -9.48 31.77
CA ARG A 308 9.43 -8.28 31.58
C ARG A 308 10.24 -7.03 31.24
N GLN A 309 11.54 -7.02 31.52
CA GLN A 309 12.46 -5.92 31.24
C GLN A 309 13.13 -6.05 29.85
N ALA A 310 12.87 -7.15 29.13
CA ALA A 310 13.37 -7.34 27.78
C ALA A 310 12.77 -6.29 26.83
N GLY A 311 13.64 -5.58 26.12
CA GLY A 311 13.22 -4.54 25.18
C GLY A 311 14.39 -4.01 24.37
N TRP A 312 14.19 -3.80 23.08
CA TRP A 312 15.25 -3.45 22.13
C TRP A 312 15.92 -2.10 22.39
N GLN A 313 15.27 -1.19 23.13
CA GLN A 313 15.89 0.08 23.55
C GLN A 313 16.57 -0.01 24.93
N ASN A 314 16.41 -1.10 25.68
CA ASN A 314 17.04 -1.29 26.98
C ASN A 314 18.51 -1.72 26.81
N ARG A 315 19.42 -0.74 26.96
CA ARG A 315 20.88 -0.96 26.78
C ARG A 315 21.48 -1.98 27.74
N GLN A 316 20.99 -2.04 28.98
CA GLN A 316 21.48 -3.01 29.96
C GLN A 316 21.09 -4.43 29.54
N TRP A 317 19.84 -4.62 29.10
CA TRP A 317 19.36 -5.89 28.58
C TRP A 317 20.10 -6.31 27.30
N LEU A 318 20.28 -5.40 26.33
CA LEU A 318 21.07 -5.69 25.12
C LEU A 318 22.51 -6.13 25.46
N LYS A 319 23.14 -5.48 26.44
CA LYS A 319 24.47 -5.87 26.92
C LYS A 319 24.46 -7.29 27.51
N LYS A 320 23.41 -7.67 28.24
CA LYS A 320 23.25 -9.04 28.78
C LYS A 320 23.11 -10.09 27.69
N LEU A 321 22.51 -9.77 26.53
CA LEU A 321 22.45 -10.70 25.40
C LEU A 321 23.83 -11.03 24.81
N GLY A 322 24.82 -10.15 24.96
CA GLY A 322 26.17 -10.37 24.43
C GLY A 322 26.28 -10.38 22.90
N ASN A 323 25.20 -10.13 22.16
CA ASN A 323 25.20 -10.14 20.69
C ASN A 323 25.55 -8.76 20.11
N ALA A 324 26.71 -8.66 19.48
CA ALA A 324 27.20 -7.41 18.88
C ALA A 324 26.33 -6.91 17.71
N LYS A 325 25.74 -7.81 16.91
CA LYS A 325 24.87 -7.45 15.78
C LYS A 325 23.55 -6.87 16.26
N LEU A 326 22.91 -7.47 17.26
CA LEU A 326 21.70 -6.92 17.91
C LEU A 326 22.01 -5.57 18.58
N THR A 327 23.13 -5.47 19.29
CA THR A 327 23.56 -4.22 19.91
C THR A 327 23.77 -3.13 18.85
N ALA A 328 24.42 -3.46 17.72
CA ALA A 328 24.63 -2.53 16.62
C ALA A 328 23.33 -2.13 15.90
N LEU A 329 22.36 -3.04 15.81
CA LEU A 329 21.06 -2.79 15.19
C LEU A 329 20.24 -1.76 15.99
N PHE A 330 20.37 -1.71 17.31
CA PHE A 330 19.61 -0.82 18.20
C PHE A 330 20.45 0.24 18.93
N LYS A 331 21.73 0.39 18.56
CA LYS A 331 22.58 1.47 19.12
C LYS A 331 22.03 2.84 18.75
N ARG A 332 22.32 3.85 19.57
CA ARG A 332 21.95 5.24 19.27
C ARG A 332 22.45 5.62 17.86
N ARG A 333 21.58 6.26 17.06
CA ARG A 333 21.81 6.63 15.65
C ARG A 333 21.80 5.47 14.65
N SER A 334 21.48 4.24 15.03
CA SER A 334 21.09 3.23 14.04
C SER A 334 19.67 3.50 13.55
N ASP A 335 19.33 2.92 12.40
CA ASP A 335 17.97 3.04 11.87
C ASP A 335 16.95 2.33 12.75
N GLY A 336 17.32 1.17 13.33
CA GLY A 336 16.49 0.48 14.31
C GLY A 336 16.20 1.36 15.53
N TYR A 337 17.19 2.08 16.06
CA TYR A 337 16.98 3.01 17.17
C TYR A 337 16.07 4.18 16.77
N ARG A 338 16.32 4.82 15.61
CA ARG A 338 15.52 5.96 15.13
C ARG A 338 14.07 5.58 14.87
N MET A 339 13.84 4.44 14.23
CA MET A 339 12.49 3.89 14.00
C MET A 339 11.76 3.71 15.33
N PHE A 340 12.41 3.13 16.34
CA PHE A 340 11.83 2.99 17.66
C PHE A 340 11.55 4.33 18.35
N GLU A 341 12.43 5.33 18.21
CA GLU A 341 12.17 6.67 18.75
C GLU A 341 10.94 7.31 18.11
N VAL A 342 10.77 7.18 16.78
CA VAL A 342 9.56 7.64 16.08
C VAL A 342 8.32 6.95 16.67
N CYS A 343 8.33 5.61 16.74
CA CYS A 343 7.23 4.84 17.31
C CYS A 343 6.96 5.19 18.78
N ARG A 344 8.00 5.44 19.58
CA ARG A 344 7.89 5.79 21.00
C ARG A 344 7.22 7.16 21.17
N ILE A 345 7.68 8.17 20.44
CA ILE A 345 7.12 9.53 20.51
C ILE A 345 5.64 9.47 20.11
N LEU A 346 5.34 8.89 18.95
CA LEU A 346 3.97 8.83 18.43
C LEU A 346 3.05 7.87 19.19
N ARG A 347 3.58 6.84 19.87
CA ARG A 347 2.74 6.00 20.74
C ARG A 347 2.44 6.73 22.05
N ASN A 348 3.35 7.55 22.55
CA ASN A 348 3.15 8.24 23.83
C ASN A 348 1.96 9.20 23.78
N THR A 349 1.58 9.71 22.61
CA THR A 349 0.37 10.53 22.40
C THR A 349 -0.92 9.78 22.72
N VAL A 350 -0.92 8.44 22.64
CA VAL A 350 -2.05 7.59 23.10
C VAL A 350 -2.29 7.76 24.61
N HIS A 351 -1.27 8.15 25.37
CA HIS A 351 -1.31 8.31 26.81
C HIS A 351 -1.22 9.77 27.27
N SER A 352 -0.95 10.72 26.38
CA SER A 352 -0.74 12.15 26.68
C SER A 352 -1.67 13.04 25.85
N GLU A 353 -1.16 14.09 25.20
CA GLU A 353 -1.91 14.90 24.25
C GLU A 353 -2.23 14.06 23.01
N GLY A 354 -3.51 13.78 22.80
CA GLY A 354 -3.96 12.95 21.69
C GLY A 354 -3.62 13.56 20.34
N LEU A 355 -3.38 12.70 19.35
CA LEU A 355 -3.19 13.12 17.97
C LEU A 355 -4.47 13.81 17.47
N SER A 356 -4.32 15.00 16.89
CA SER A 356 -5.45 15.80 16.40
C SER A 356 -5.44 15.86 14.87
N PRO A 357 -6.52 15.47 14.19
CA PRO A 357 -6.58 15.58 12.74
C PRO A 357 -6.99 16.99 12.30
N ILE A 358 -6.60 17.38 11.08
CA ILE A 358 -7.13 18.55 10.38
C ILE A 358 -7.55 18.17 8.96
N ALA A 359 -8.51 18.90 8.42
CA ALA A 359 -8.84 18.87 7.00
C ALA A 359 -8.02 19.93 6.27
N LEU A 360 -7.18 19.52 5.30
CA LEU A 360 -6.41 20.44 4.46
C LEU A 360 -6.93 20.38 3.02
N LYS A 361 -7.17 21.56 2.43
CA LYS A 361 -7.41 21.71 0.99
C LYS A 361 -6.17 22.27 0.32
N GLU A 362 -5.39 21.41 -0.35
CA GLU A 362 -4.26 21.87 -1.14
C GLU A 362 -4.73 22.27 -2.56
N PRO A 363 -4.20 23.35 -3.17
CA PRO A 363 -4.62 23.79 -4.50
C PRO A 363 -4.44 22.74 -5.61
N GLN A 364 -3.49 21.82 -5.43
CA GLN A 364 -3.13 20.79 -6.42
C GLN A 364 -3.83 19.45 -6.16
N VAL A 365 -4.49 19.29 -5.01
CA VAL A 365 -5.20 18.06 -4.64
C VAL A 365 -6.69 18.30 -4.79
N ALA A 366 -7.34 17.48 -5.60
CA ALA A 366 -8.76 17.65 -5.92
C ALA A 366 -9.68 17.47 -4.70
N HIS A 367 -9.23 16.74 -3.68
CA HIS A 367 -10.01 16.41 -2.48
C HIS A 367 -9.39 16.98 -1.20
N LEU A 368 -10.23 17.12 -0.15
CA LEU A 368 -9.78 17.42 1.20
C LEU A 368 -9.00 16.25 1.76
N GLN A 369 -7.83 16.52 2.32
CA GLN A 369 -6.98 15.51 2.94
C GLN A 369 -7.10 15.58 4.46
N THR A 370 -7.06 14.42 5.12
CA THR A 370 -6.87 14.33 6.57
C THR A 370 -5.37 14.31 6.87
N LEU A 371 -4.87 15.31 7.60
CA LEU A 371 -3.52 15.29 8.15
C LEU A 371 -3.56 15.15 9.66
N VAL A 372 -2.57 14.47 10.23
CA VAL A 372 -2.46 14.27 11.68
C VAL A 372 -1.40 15.19 12.26
N ARG A 373 -1.78 16.01 13.25
CA ARG A 373 -0.87 16.94 13.92
C ARG A 373 0.18 16.19 14.74
N LEU A 374 1.44 16.58 14.61
CA LEU A 374 2.50 16.12 15.50
C LEU A 374 2.42 16.85 16.85
N PRO A 375 2.74 16.17 17.97
CA PRO A 375 2.85 16.81 19.28
C PRO A 375 3.83 17.98 19.24
N GLN A 376 3.43 19.13 19.79
CA GLN A 376 4.20 20.35 19.62
C GLN A 376 5.57 20.27 20.32
N GLU A 377 5.65 19.62 21.48
CA GLU A 377 6.90 19.49 22.24
C GLU A 377 7.92 18.55 21.55
N GLU A 378 7.43 17.54 20.81
CA GLU A 378 8.26 16.53 20.16
C GLU A 378 8.38 16.69 18.62
N ALA A 379 7.74 17.70 18.03
CA ALA A 379 7.72 17.91 16.58
C ALA A 379 9.13 18.04 15.99
N ASP A 380 9.99 18.90 16.55
CA ASP A 380 11.36 19.10 16.06
C ASP A 380 12.21 17.82 16.15
N ASP A 381 11.96 17.01 17.18
CA ASP A 381 12.62 15.72 17.37
C ASP A 381 12.19 14.71 16.29
N LEU A 382 10.89 14.63 15.99
CA LEU A 382 10.35 13.81 14.90
C LEU A 382 10.86 14.27 13.53
N VAL A 383 10.85 15.58 13.24
CA VAL A 383 11.34 16.09 11.96
C VAL A 383 12.82 15.76 11.76
N ARG A 384 13.64 15.88 12.82
CA ARG A 384 15.05 15.48 12.77
C ARG A 384 15.18 13.98 12.52
N LEU A 385 14.34 13.14 13.12
CA LEU A 385 14.34 11.69 12.87
C LEU A 385 13.95 11.37 11.43
N PHE A 386 12.90 11.98 10.89
CA PHE A 386 12.49 11.81 9.49
C PHE A 386 13.58 12.25 8.51
N THR A 387 14.26 13.36 8.81
CA THR A 387 15.40 13.84 8.02
C THR A 387 16.51 12.79 7.98
N GLN A 388 16.81 12.15 9.11
CA GLN A 388 17.82 11.09 9.18
C GLN A 388 17.39 9.76 8.55
N LEU A 389 16.09 9.56 8.32
CA LEU A 389 15.50 8.34 7.76
C LEU A 389 15.05 8.49 6.29
N GLY A 390 15.64 9.45 5.56
CA GLY A 390 15.39 9.62 4.12
C GLY A 390 14.75 10.95 3.73
N GLY A 391 14.51 11.85 4.69
CA GLY A 391 13.98 13.20 4.41
C GLY A 391 12.48 13.31 4.71
N TYR A 392 12.06 14.47 5.20
CA TYR A 392 10.70 14.69 5.70
C TYR A 392 9.58 14.44 4.66
N ASN A 393 9.83 14.75 3.39
CA ASN A 393 8.86 14.50 2.30
C ASN A 393 8.48 13.03 2.17
N THR A 394 9.45 12.12 2.33
CA THR A 394 9.23 10.66 2.23
C THR A 394 8.39 10.09 3.36
N TRP A 395 8.26 10.85 4.47
CA TRP A 395 7.47 10.50 5.64
C TRP A 395 6.11 11.21 5.68
N GLY A 396 5.74 11.90 4.59
CA GLY A 396 4.46 12.60 4.50
C GLY A 396 4.38 13.86 5.36
N LEU A 397 5.51 14.41 5.82
CA LEU A 397 5.50 15.63 6.64
C LEU A 397 4.99 16.83 5.82
N ARG A 398 4.16 17.66 6.46
CA ARG A 398 3.68 18.96 5.98
C ARG A 398 3.91 20.00 7.06
N ARG A 399 4.60 21.08 6.69
CA ARG A 399 4.84 22.23 7.57
C ARG A 399 3.93 23.36 7.12
N LEU A 400 2.88 23.65 7.88
CA LEU A 400 1.85 24.61 7.46
C LEU A 400 2.16 26.06 7.87
N GLY A 401 3.35 26.31 8.41
CA GLY A 401 3.83 27.63 8.79
C GLY A 401 3.78 27.88 10.30
N VAL A 402 4.28 29.06 10.69
CA VAL A 402 4.43 29.45 12.09
C VAL A 402 3.06 29.52 12.76
N GLY A 403 2.89 28.83 13.89
CA GLY A 403 1.67 28.83 14.70
C GLY A 403 0.63 27.77 14.31
N ILE A 404 0.73 27.15 13.14
CA ILE A 404 -0.16 26.04 12.72
C ILE A 404 0.45 24.69 13.14
N GLY A 405 1.76 24.53 12.96
CA GLY A 405 2.51 23.36 13.40
C GLY A 405 2.89 22.39 12.28
N ASP A 406 3.44 21.24 12.68
CA ASP A 406 3.89 20.17 11.80
C ASP A 406 2.84 19.04 11.78
N TYR A 407 2.58 18.51 10.59
CA TYR A 407 1.57 17.49 10.35
C TYR A 407 2.15 16.35 9.52
N VAL A 408 1.56 15.17 9.62
CA VAL A 408 1.89 14.02 8.77
C VAL A 408 0.65 13.53 8.04
N ASP A 409 0.83 13.19 6.77
CA ASP A 409 -0.07 12.28 6.08
C ASP A 409 0.15 10.88 6.66
N ALA A 410 -0.83 10.40 7.43
CA ALA A 410 -0.75 9.13 8.14
C ALA A 410 -0.63 7.93 7.18
N ALA A 411 -1.22 7.98 5.99
CA ALA A 411 -1.12 6.92 5.00
C ALA A 411 0.33 6.83 4.48
N THR A 412 0.89 7.95 4.04
CA THR A 412 2.29 8.02 3.60
C THR A 412 3.25 7.59 4.73
N PHE A 413 2.98 8.02 5.96
CA PHE A 413 3.78 7.67 7.13
C PHE A 413 3.83 6.14 7.38
N ILE A 414 2.68 5.46 7.42
CA ILE A 414 2.67 4.00 7.68
C ILE A 414 3.26 3.21 6.53
N GLU A 415 3.01 3.62 5.27
CA GLU A 415 3.58 2.98 4.08
C GLU A 415 5.11 3.04 4.11
N ARG A 416 5.68 4.13 4.65
CA ARG A 416 7.11 4.27 4.84
C ARG A 416 7.64 3.47 6.04
N LEU A 417 6.88 3.41 7.12
CA LEU A 417 7.30 2.77 8.38
C LEU A 417 7.33 1.24 8.28
N ILE A 418 6.35 0.62 7.62
CA ILE A 418 6.23 -0.85 7.52
C ILE A 418 7.51 -1.51 6.99
N PRO A 419 8.03 -1.19 5.78
CA PRO A 419 9.20 -1.87 5.25
C PRO A 419 10.43 -1.65 6.13
N LEU A 420 10.62 -0.45 6.68
CA LEU A 420 11.71 -0.17 7.61
C LEU A 420 11.60 -1.04 8.88
N ALA A 421 10.42 -1.10 9.49
CA ALA A 421 10.20 -1.84 10.72
C ALA A 421 10.32 -3.36 10.50
N MET A 422 9.78 -3.89 9.41
CA MET A 422 9.87 -5.31 9.07
C MET A 422 11.32 -5.71 8.78
N ALA A 423 12.10 -4.90 8.06
CA ALA A 423 13.53 -5.15 7.83
C ALA A 423 14.35 -5.14 9.13
N VAL A 424 14.03 -4.25 10.08
CA VAL A 424 14.68 -4.23 11.41
C VAL A 424 14.27 -5.45 12.24
N LEU A 425 12.98 -5.82 12.24
CA LEU A 425 12.48 -6.98 12.96
C LEU A 425 13.10 -8.27 12.42
N ASP A 426 13.11 -8.46 11.10
CA ASP A 426 13.71 -9.64 10.46
C ASP A 426 15.19 -9.77 10.82
N LYS A 427 15.96 -8.68 10.76
CA LYS A 427 17.36 -8.67 11.24
C LYS A 427 17.46 -9.04 12.72
N ALA A 428 16.52 -8.63 13.57
CA ALA A 428 16.51 -9.03 14.97
C ALA A 428 16.24 -10.53 15.14
N LEU A 429 15.32 -11.10 14.37
CA LEU A 429 15.02 -12.55 14.37
C LEU A 429 16.21 -13.36 13.86
N VAL A 430 16.83 -12.97 12.74
CA VAL A 430 18.07 -13.59 12.20
C VAL A 430 19.19 -13.63 13.24
N ASN A 431 19.33 -12.58 14.04
CA ASN A 431 20.36 -12.47 15.07
C ASN A 431 19.92 -13.03 16.44
N THR A 432 18.80 -13.74 16.49
CA THR A 432 18.28 -14.45 17.66
C THR A 432 18.24 -15.95 17.32
N PRO A 433 19.36 -16.69 17.51
CA PRO A 433 19.51 -18.05 17.02
C PRO A 433 18.68 -19.04 17.84
N ALA A 434 17.38 -19.15 17.54
CA ALA A 434 16.48 -20.06 18.24
C ALA A 434 16.90 -21.54 18.11
N SER A 435 17.71 -21.86 17.09
CA SER A 435 18.41 -23.14 16.93
C SER A 435 19.28 -23.56 18.12
N ALA A 436 19.69 -22.62 18.99
CA ALA A 436 20.48 -22.91 20.20
C ALA A 436 19.63 -23.48 21.36
N LEU A 437 18.31 -23.47 21.24
CA LEU A 437 17.40 -23.98 22.27
C LEU A 437 17.44 -25.51 22.37
N THR A 438 17.05 -26.04 23.53
CA THR A 438 16.93 -27.48 23.75
C THR A 438 15.86 -28.09 22.84
N GLY A 439 16.18 -29.23 22.22
CA GLY A 439 15.22 -30.02 21.45
C GLY A 439 15.08 -29.61 19.99
N ILE A 440 15.89 -28.66 19.51
CA ILE A 440 15.91 -28.31 18.10
C ILE A 440 16.68 -29.38 17.33
N VAL A 441 15.95 -30.17 16.56
CA VAL A 441 16.57 -30.95 15.49
C VAL A 441 16.72 -29.97 14.34
N GLN A 442 17.95 -29.82 13.82
CA GLN A 442 18.16 -29.15 12.53
C GLN A 442 17.39 -29.97 11.49
N SER A 443 16.12 -29.63 11.32
CA SER A 443 15.40 -30.06 10.14
C SER A 443 16.16 -29.42 8.99
N PRO A 444 16.40 -30.15 7.88
CA PRO A 444 16.72 -29.48 6.64
C PRO A 444 15.53 -28.55 6.41
N THR A 445 15.70 -27.28 6.71
CA THR A 445 14.79 -26.21 6.33
C THR A 445 14.94 -26.11 4.82
N GLY A 446 14.45 -27.14 4.13
CA GLY A 446 14.19 -27.04 2.71
C GLY A 446 13.33 -25.80 2.52
N LEU A 447 13.57 -25.11 1.41
CA LEU A 447 12.55 -24.26 0.82
C LEU A 447 11.19 -24.95 0.99
N PRO A 448 10.10 -24.20 1.29
CA PRO A 448 8.77 -24.78 1.40
C PRO A 448 8.58 -25.73 0.22
N PRO A 449 7.92 -26.90 0.38
CA PRO A 449 7.68 -27.79 -0.75
C PRO A 449 7.12 -26.93 -1.88
N THR A 450 7.92 -26.75 -2.93
CA THR A 450 7.67 -25.79 -4.03
C THR A 450 6.39 -26.09 -4.78
N ASN A 451 5.77 -27.23 -4.45
CA ASN A 451 4.63 -27.82 -5.13
C ASN A 451 3.30 -27.54 -4.42
N SER A 452 3.25 -26.77 -3.31
CA SER A 452 1.96 -26.30 -2.80
C SER A 452 1.60 -24.98 -3.49
N ALA A 453 0.58 -24.99 -4.35
CA ALA A 453 0.10 -23.81 -5.09
C ALA A 453 -0.18 -22.61 -4.16
N ARG A 454 -0.64 -22.88 -2.93
CA ARG A 454 -0.91 -21.88 -1.88
C ARG A 454 0.34 -21.14 -1.38
N ASP A 455 1.49 -21.81 -1.37
CA ASP A 455 2.75 -21.27 -0.85
C ASP A 455 3.83 -21.14 -1.93
N SER A 456 3.42 -20.94 -3.18
CA SER A 456 4.34 -20.66 -4.27
C SER A 456 4.89 -19.22 -4.15
N PRO A 457 6.12 -18.94 -4.65
CA PRO A 457 6.62 -17.57 -4.74
C PRO A 457 5.70 -16.64 -5.53
N GLY A 458 5.07 -17.14 -6.61
CA GLY A 458 4.09 -16.39 -7.38
C GLY A 458 2.84 -16.02 -6.57
N THR A 459 2.31 -16.93 -5.75
CA THR A 459 1.16 -16.64 -4.87
C THR A 459 1.52 -15.56 -3.85
N ARG A 460 2.71 -15.66 -3.25
CA ARG A 460 3.22 -14.68 -2.31
C ARG A 460 3.45 -13.30 -2.97
N ALA A 461 4.00 -13.27 -4.18
CA ALA A 461 4.16 -12.04 -4.94
C ALA A 461 2.81 -11.35 -5.26
N ARG A 462 1.78 -12.11 -5.63
CA ARG A 462 0.42 -11.58 -5.84
C ARG A 462 -0.17 -11.00 -4.56
N VAL A 463 -0.01 -11.67 -3.42
CA VAL A 463 -0.42 -11.13 -2.11
C VAL A 463 0.28 -9.80 -1.81
N MET A 464 1.59 -9.72 -2.07
CA MET A 464 2.34 -8.48 -1.87
C MET A 464 1.86 -7.35 -2.80
N LEU A 465 1.57 -7.65 -4.07
CA LEU A 465 0.96 -6.67 -5.00
C LEU A 465 -0.43 -6.22 -4.53
N LEU A 466 -1.32 -7.15 -4.14
CA LEU A 466 -2.65 -6.85 -3.63
C LEU A 466 -2.61 -5.95 -2.39
N LEU A 467 -1.61 -6.15 -1.54
CA LEU A 467 -1.40 -5.33 -0.36
C LEU A 467 -0.61 -4.06 -0.66
N ARG A 468 -0.08 -3.87 -1.87
CA ARG A 468 0.87 -2.79 -2.22
C ARG A 468 2.08 -2.74 -1.28
N LEU A 469 2.61 -3.91 -0.91
CA LEU A 469 3.77 -4.01 -0.03
C LEU A 469 5.01 -4.35 -0.84
N ALA A 470 6.12 -3.69 -0.53
CA ALA A 470 7.43 -4.04 -1.07
C ALA A 470 8.07 -5.14 -0.23
N LYS A 471 8.84 -6.03 -0.88
CA LYS A 471 9.68 -7.01 -0.19
C LYS A 471 10.82 -6.28 0.54
N THR A 472 11.15 -6.73 1.75
CA THR A 472 12.16 -6.15 2.64
C THR A 472 13.59 -6.53 2.30
#